data_AF-A0A9W4XJS7-F1
#
_entry.id   AF-A0A9W4XJS7-F1
#
_cell.length_a   1.000
_cell.length_b   1.000
_cell.length_c   1.000
_cell.angle_alpha   90.00
_cell.angle_beta   90.00
_cell.angle_gamma   90.00
#
_symmetry.space_group_name_H-M   'P 1'
#
loop_
_entity.id
_entity.type
_entity.pdbx_description
1 polymer ?
#
loop_
_entity_poly.entity_id
_entity_poly.type
_entity_poly.pdbx_seq_one_letter_code
_entity_poly.pdbx_strand_id
1 'polypeptide(L)'
;MKMGLLFDGMDYKKEVGYFRSLHDEKSRYAQDVIRTRKQLPKTAKDIDRIKANMLQKPPTPRAENRLRELEREYTDLTAHFEASQRNYITAGQNIEVHISDFMKPSSLALCAGMMTRLPRELRDQIYETVLILVWKERRQGWFTITHEHQPNVHFLMKEKPWDDDDALPIYPITLPDYRDVAPSHLWNEGYVGLDVRKELVEAFYRTGRFCLDMCQQRKNFKIDEFLTDDVWNTGIKPYDFVSRVYIDYIYTPYVECVTKFRKNSQIAILLKLRAFQWSMNMSRRLLSHVDHSLLQPCRELREAGYKVLVFIDGIAVDLDKGMDPAKVPEWVQAHDDLRSRYGGTLD
;
A
#
# COMPACT_ATOMS: atom_id res chain seq x y z
N MET A 1 -34.31 -21.39 1.75
CA MET A 1 -33.44 -21.27 0.55
C MET A 1 -32.23 -22.17 0.76
N LYS A 2 -32.17 -23.35 0.11
CA LYS A 2 -31.08 -24.32 0.26
C LYS A 2 -29.89 -23.88 -0.60
N MET A 3 -29.02 -23.01 -0.07
CA MET A 3 -27.68 -22.76 -0.67
C MET A 3 -26.65 -23.86 -0.32
N GLY A 4 -27.02 -24.84 0.50
CA GLY A 4 -26.11 -25.88 1.00
C GLY A 4 -25.77 -27.02 0.04
N LEU A 5 -25.98 -26.88 -1.28
CA LEU A 5 -25.74 -27.97 -2.25
C LEU A 5 -24.94 -27.56 -3.50
N LEU A 6 -24.47 -26.30 -3.62
CA LEU A 6 -23.70 -25.86 -4.80
C LEU A 6 -22.18 -25.93 -4.63
N PHE A 7 -21.68 -26.27 -3.44
CA PHE A 7 -20.24 -26.42 -3.18
C PHE A 7 -19.79 -27.87 -3.01
N ASP A 8 -20.62 -28.82 -3.41
CA ASP A 8 -20.28 -30.24 -3.36
C ASP A 8 -19.37 -30.59 -4.55
N GLY A 9 -18.07 -30.31 -4.41
CA GLY A 9 -17.03 -31.00 -5.18
C GLY A 9 -16.21 -30.20 -6.19
N MET A 10 -16.35 -28.88 -6.30
CA MET A 10 -15.39 -28.12 -7.11
C MET A 10 -14.10 -27.86 -6.31
N ASP A 11 -13.05 -28.59 -6.68
CA ASP A 11 -11.69 -28.43 -6.11
C ASP A 11 -11.23 -26.98 -6.29
N TYR A 12 -11.00 -26.27 -5.17
CA TYR A 12 -10.49 -24.90 -5.14
C TYR A 12 -9.28 -24.69 -6.07
N LYS A 13 -8.42 -25.71 -6.24
CA LYS A 13 -7.28 -25.63 -7.16
C LYS A 13 -7.70 -25.55 -8.63
N LYS A 14 -8.74 -26.30 -9.01
CA LYS A 14 -9.30 -26.24 -10.38
C LYS A 14 -9.89 -24.87 -10.64
N GLU A 15 -10.60 -24.33 -9.65
CA GLU A 15 -11.21 -23.01 -9.75
C GLU A 15 -10.18 -21.89 -9.89
N VAL A 16 -9.15 -21.87 -9.03
CA VAL A 16 -8.03 -20.93 -9.16
C VAL A 16 -7.33 -21.10 -10.51
N GLY A 17 -7.19 -22.33 -10.99
CA GLY A 17 -6.63 -22.63 -12.32
C GLY A 17 -7.47 -22.04 -13.45
N TYR A 18 -8.79 -22.19 -13.39
CA TYR A 18 -9.71 -21.63 -14.37
C TYR A 18 -9.69 -20.10 -14.36
N PHE A 19 -9.76 -19.47 -13.18
CA PHE A 19 -9.69 -18.02 -13.07
C PHE A 19 -8.37 -17.45 -13.61
N ARG A 20 -7.24 -18.12 -13.32
CA ARG A 20 -5.94 -17.76 -13.93
C ARG A 20 -5.97 -17.86 -15.44
N SER A 21 -6.59 -18.91 -15.99
CA SER A 21 -6.70 -19.07 -17.45
C SER A 21 -7.48 -17.94 -18.12
N LEU A 22 -8.54 -17.44 -17.48
CA LEU A 22 -9.30 -16.27 -17.96
C LEU A 22 -8.45 -14.99 -17.92
N HIS A 23 -7.68 -14.81 -16.85
CA HIS A 23 -6.77 -13.68 -16.73
C HIS A 23 -5.65 -13.73 -17.79
N ASP A 24 -5.03 -14.90 -17.99
CA ASP A 24 -4.01 -15.12 -19.01
C ASP A 24 -4.56 -14.87 -20.43
N GLU A 25 -5.79 -15.31 -20.69
CA GLU A 25 -6.49 -15.01 -21.94
C GLU A 25 -6.65 -13.49 -22.14
N LYS A 26 -7.19 -12.76 -21.15
CA LYS A 26 -7.32 -11.31 -21.22
C LYS A 26 -5.97 -10.61 -21.42
N SER A 27 -4.93 -11.05 -20.72
CA SER A 27 -3.57 -10.51 -20.84
C SER A 27 -2.99 -10.72 -22.25
N ARG A 28 -3.21 -11.88 -22.87
CA ARG A 28 -2.80 -12.13 -24.26
C ARG A 28 -3.47 -11.16 -25.25
N TYR A 29 -4.79 -11.02 -25.18
CA TYR A 29 -5.49 -10.08 -26.07
C TYR A 29 -5.08 -8.63 -25.82
N ALA A 30 -4.78 -8.25 -24.57
CA ALA A 30 -4.26 -6.92 -24.27
C ALA A 30 -2.91 -6.66 -24.97
N GLN A 31 -2.01 -7.65 -24.98
CA GLN A 31 -0.73 -7.54 -25.67
C GLN A 31 -0.91 -7.41 -27.18
N ASP A 32 -1.86 -8.15 -27.77
CA ASP A 32 -2.16 -8.07 -29.21
C ASP A 32 -2.73 -6.70 -29.59
N VAL A 33 -3.65 -6.15 -28.78
CA VAL A 33 -4.18 -4.78 -28.93
C VAL A 33 -3.05 -3.75 -28.87
N ILE A 34 -2.13 -3.86 -27.90
CA ILE A 34 -0.99 -2.94 -27.77
C ILE A 34 -0.06 -3.04 -28.99
N ARG A 35 0.23 -4.26 -29.45
CA ARG A 35 1.13 -4.52 -30.59
C ARG A 35 0.56 -3.95 -31.88
N THR A 36 -0.68 -4.28 -32.20
CA THR A 36 -1.36 -3.83 -33.43
C THR A 36 -1.59 -2.32 -33.43
N ARG A 37 -1.97 -1.73 -32.29
CA ARG A 37 -2.09 -0.26 -32.13
C ARG A 37 -0.78 0.48 -32.43
N LYS A 38 0.37 -0.11 -32.14
CA LYS A 38 1.69 0.48 -32.46
C LYS A 38 2.04 0.34 -33.95
N GLN A 39 1.62 -0.72 -34.61
CA GLN A 39 1.93 -0.99 -36.02
C GLN A 39 1.07 -0.16 -36.98
N LEU A 40 -0.23 0.00 -36.70
CA LEU A 40 -1.18 0.71 -37.57
C LEU A 40 -0.69 2.11 -38.02
N PRO A 41 -0.25 3.02 -37.12
CA PRO A 41 0.23 4.34 -37.54
C PRO A 41 1.51 4.30 -38.37
N LYS A 42 2.36 3.28 -38.15
CA LYS A 42 3.60 3.11 -38.91
C LYS A 42 3.28 2.71 -40.36
N THR A 43 2.43 1.69 -40.54
CA THR A 43 1.99 1.23 -41.86
C THR A 43 1.24 2.32 -42.61
N ALA A 44 0.37 3.08 -41.93
CA ALA A 44 -0.32 4.24 -42.52
C ALA A 44 0.67 5.31 -43.04
N LYS A 45 1.67 5.70 -42.23
CA LYS A 45 2.71 6.65 -42.65
C LYS A 45 3.52 6.14 -43.84
N ASP A 46 3.80 4.84 -43.90
CA ASP A 46 4.51 4.24 -45.02
C ASP A 46 3.68 4.29 -46.31
N ILE A 47 2.37 4.05 -46.23
CA ILE A 47 1.41 4.24 -47.33
C ILE A 47 1.42 5.70 -47.81
N ASP A 48 1.24 6.66 -46.90
CA ASP A 48 1.19 8.09 -47.22
C ASP A 48 2.48 8.57 -47.89
N ARG A 49 3.64 8.12 -47.38
CA ARG A 49 4.95 8.45 -47.96
C ARG A 49 5.08 7.93 -49.40
N ILE A 50 4.62 6.70 -49.68
CA ILE A 50 4.69 6.14 -51.05
C ILE A 50 3.74 6.91 -51.97
N LYS A 51 2.51 7.20 -51.53
CA LYS A 51 1.55 8.02 -52.28
C LYS A 51 2.13 9.39 -52.61
N ALA A 52 2.74 10.08 -51.64
CA ALA A 52 3.38 11.38 -51.84
C ALA A 52 4.53 11.33 -52.86
N ASN A 53 5.37 10.29 -52.81
CA ASN A 53 6.46 10.11 -53.78
C ASN A 53 5.95 9.87 -55.21
N MET A 54 4.84 9.13 -55.36
CA MET A 54 4.18 8.88 -56.65
C MET A 54 3.53 10.14 -57.25
N LEU A 55 3.25 11.18 -56.45
CA LEU A 55 2.79 12.47 -56.96
C LEU A 55 3.93 13.30 -57.55
N GLN A 56 5.17 13.10 -57.07
CA GLN A 56 6.34 13.88 -57.52
C GLN A 56 7.05 13.25 -58.73
N LYS A 57 6.90 11.93 -58.93
CA LYS A 57 7.58 11.16 -59.98
C LYS A 57 6.61 10.16 -60.61
N PRO A 58 6.75 9.84 -61.91
CA PRO A 58 5.93 8.79 -62.53
C PRO A 58 5.99 7.49 -61.71
N PRO A 59 4.85 6.87 -61.40
CA PRO A 59 4.82 5.66 -60.58
C PRO A 59 5.54 4.52 -61.31
N THR A 60 6.39 3.81 -60.56
CA THR A 60 7.03 2.59 -61.05
C THR A 60 6.17 1.38 -60.67
N PRO A 61 6.14 0.30 -61.47
CA PRO A 61 5.39 -0.92 -61.12
C PRO A 61 5.76 -1.48 -59.74
N ARG A 62 7.02 -1.30 -59.32
CA ARG A 62 7.49 -1.69 -57.98
C ARG A 62 6.83 -0.88 -56.87
N ALA A 63 6.69 0.44 -57.05
CA ALA A 63 6.05 1.31 -56.07
C ALA A 63 4.55 0.99 -55.94
N GLU A 64 3.87 0.73 -57.06
CA GLU A 64 2.45 0.34 -57.09
C GLU A 64 2.22 -1.02 -56.41
N ASN A 65 3.10 -2.00 -56.66
CA ASN A 65 3.02 -3.30 -55.99
C ASN A 65 3.22 -3.15 -54.48
N ARG A 66 4.24 -2.39 -54.06
CA ARG A 66 4.49 -2.16 -52.63
C ARG A 66 3.35 -1.41 -51.95
N LEU A 67 2.73 -0.45 -52.64
CA LEU A 67 1.56 0.26 -52.13
C LEU A 67 0.39 -0.70 -51.91
N ARG A 68 0.08 -1.57 -52.89
CA ARG A 68 -0.96 -2.58 -52.77
C ARG A 68 -0.71 -3.57 -51.64
N GLU A 69 0.54 -3.98 -51.42
CA GLU A 69 0.92 -4.83 -50.29
C GLU A 69 0.67 -4.13 -48.96
N LEU A 70 1.11 -2.88 -48.81
CA LEU A 70 0.93 -2.11 -47.58
C LEU A 70 -0.53 -1.80 -47.29
N GLU A 71 -1.33 -1.51 -48.32
CA GLU A 71 -2.78 -1.30 -48.16
C GLU A 71 -3.47 -2.59 -47.68
N ARG A 72 -3.10 -3.76 -48.23
CA ARG A 72 -3.56 -5.06 -47.72
C ARG A 72 -3.13 -5.31 -46.28
N GLU A 73 -1.84 -5.11 -45.98
CA GLU A 73 -1.29 -5.24 -44.63
C GLU A 73 -2.02 -4.32 -43.63
N TYR A 74 -2.33 -3.08 -44.04
CA TYR A 74 -3.08 -2.14 -43.22
C TYR A 74 -4.53 -2.60 -42.97
N THR A 75 -5.21 -3.12 -44.00
CA THR A 75 -6.54 -3.72 -43.86
C THR A 75 -6.51 -4.91 -42.90
N ASP A 76 -5.56 -5.82 -43.06
CA ASP A 76 -5.40 -7.00 -42.20
C ASP A 76 -5.08 -6.61 -40.75
N LEU A 77 -4.17 -5.64 -40.54
CA LEU A 77 -3.86 -5.09 -39.22
C LEU A 77 -5.07 -4.44 -38.56
N THR A 78 -5.90 -3.73 -39.34
CA THR A 78 -7.11 -3.08 -38.83
C THR A 78 -8.12 -4.12 -38.37
N ALA A 79 -8.40 -5.12 -39.21
CA ALA A 79 -9.29 -6.22 -38.86
C ALA A 79 -8.78 -7.01 -37.64
N HIS A 80 -7.48 -7.28 -37.56
CA HIS A 80 -6.87 -7.96 -36.41
C HIS A 80 -6.94 -7.13 -35.13
N PHE A 81 -6.74 -5.81 -35.19
CA PHE A 81 -6.92 -4.90 -34.06
C PHE A 81 -8.36 -4.93 -33.53
N GLU A 82 -9.35 -4.82 -34.41
CA GLU A 82 -10.77 -4.87 -34.05
C GLU A 82 -11.17 -6.21 -33.43
N ALA A 83 -10.69 -7.32 -34.01
CA ALA A 83 -10.90 -8.66 -33.45
C ALA A 83 -10.26 -8.80 -32.05
N SER A 84 -9.02 -8.34 -31.89
CA SER A 84 -8.30 -8.40 -30.61
C SER A 84 -8.96 -7.53 -29.54
N GLN A 85 -9.49 -6.37 -29.92
CA GLN A 85 -10.24 -5.50 -29.02
C GLN A 85 -11.55 -6.14 -28.58
N ARG A 86 -12.31 -6.78 -29.48
CA ARG A 86 -13.52 -7.54 -29.12
C ARG A 86 -13.18 -8.68 -28.17
N ASN A 87 -12.16 -9.47 -28.48
CA ASN A 87 -11.73 -10.58 -27.63
C ASN A 87 -11.26 -10.12 -26.25
N TYR A 88 -10.54 -9.00 -26.15
CA TYR A 88 -10.16 -8.39 -24.88
C TYR A 88 -11.37 -8.00 -24.03
N ILE A 89 -12.39 -7.39 -24.64
CA ILE A 89 -13.64 -7.01 -23.97
C ILE A 89 -14.38 -8.26 -23.49
N THR A 90 -14.54 -9.27 -24.35
CA THR A 90 -15.21 -10.54 -24.01
C THR A 90 -14.48 -11.28 -22.90
N ALA A 91 -13.15 -11.37 -22.93
CA ALA A 91 -12.38 -11.96 -21.84
C ALA A 91 -12.58 -11.20 -20.51
N GLY A 92 -12.67 -9.86 -20.57
CA GLY A 92 -13.05 -9.04 -19.41
C GLY A 92 -14.45 -9.37 -18.88
N GLN A 93 -15.44 -9.54 -19.75
CA GLN A 93 -16.80 -9.92 -19.37
C GLN A 93 -16.83 -11.32 -18.74
N ASN A 94 -16.10 -12.29 -19.29
CA ASN A 94 -16.02 -13.65 -18.74
C ASN A 94 -15.44 -13.65 -17.32
N ILE A 95 -14.43 -12.83 -17.05
CA ILE A 95 -13.88 -12.62 -15.70
C ILE A 95 -14.96 -12.06 -14.76
N GLU A 96 -15.68 -11.01 -15.16
CA GLU A 96 -16.72 -10.40 -14.32
C GLU A 96 -17.90 -11.35 -14.04
N VAL A 97 -18.34 -12.11 -15.05
CA VAL A 97 -19.38 -13.15 -14.92
C VAL A 97 -18.92 -14.18 -13.90
N HIS A 98 -17.70 -14.69 -14.04
CA HIS A 98 -17.17 -15.70 -13.13
C HIS A 98 -17.01 -15.19 -11.69
N ILE A 99 -16.53 -13.95 -11.52
CA ILE A 99 -16.48 -13.27 -10.22
C ILE A 99 -17.88 -13.17 -9.60
N SER A 100 -18.88 -12.77 -10.40
CA SER A 100 -20.25 -12.55 -9.95
C SER A 100 -20.96 -13.85 -9.59
N ASP A 101 -20.85 -14.86 -10.44
CA ASP A 101 -21.65 -16.08 -10.36
C ASP A 101 -21.04 -17.11 -9.41
N PHE A 102 -19.71 -17.08 -9.23
CA PHE A 102 -19.01 -18.05 -8.41
C PHE A 102 -18.26 -17.42 -7.24
N MET A 103 -17.29 -16.54 -7.50
CA MET A 103 -16.36 -16.10 -6.45
C MET A 103 -17.05 -15.32 -5.33
N LYS A 104 -17.95 -14.37 -5.68
CA LYS A 104 -18.70 -13.58 -4.70
C LYS A 104 -19.62 -14.46 -3.83
N PRO A 105 -20.52 -15.31 -4.39
CA PRO A 105 -21.32 -16.22 -3.59
C PRO A 105 -20.51 -17.14 -2.69
N SER A 106 -19.39 -17.67 -3.19
CA SER A 106 -18.48 -18.52 -2.42
C SER A 106 -17.88 -17.80 -1.23
N SER A 107 -17.37 -16.58 -1.46
CA SER A 107 -16.79 -15.74 -0.42
C SER A 107 -17.83 -15.37 0.65
N LEU A 108 -19.04 -15.00 0.24
CA LEU A 108 -20.14 -14.69 1.15
C LEU A 108 -20.55 -15.90 1.98
N ALA A 109 -20.64 -17.09 1.37
CA ALA A 109 -20.98 -18.32 2.07
C ALA A 109 -19.92 -18.69 3.12
N LEU A 110 -18.63 -18.52 2.78
CA LEU A 110 -17.52 -18.71 3.72
C LEU A 110 -17.61 -17.73 4.89
N CYS A 111 -17.79 -16.45 4.59
CA CYS A 111 -17.89 -15.38 5.59
C CYS A 111 -19.09 -15.58 6.54
N ALA A 112 -20.26 -15.94 6.00
CA ALA A 112 -21.44 -16.27 6.80
C ALA A 112 -21.20 -17.53 7.66
N GLY A 113 -20.54 -18.55 7.12
CA GLY A 113 -20.15 -19.74 7.88
C GLY A 113 -19.20 -19.42 9.03
N MET A 114 -18.23 -18.54 8.80
CA MET A 114 -17.29 -18.07 9.82
C MET A 114 -18.01 -17.31 10.94
N MET A 115 -18.89 -16.37 10.59
CA MET A 115 -19.67 -15.58 11.57
C MET A 115 -20.58 -16.44 12.45
N THR A 116 -21.13 -17.52 11.91
CA THR A 116 -22.08 -18.39 12.62
C THR A 116 -21.42 -19.48 13.46
N ARG A 117 -20.20 -19.92 13.10
CA ARG A 117 -19.55 -21.10 13.71
C ARG A 117 -18.36 -20.77 14.58
N LEU A 118 -17.66 -19.67 14.31
CA LEU A 118 -16.46 -19.32 15.05
C LEU A 118 -16.78 -18.29 16.13
N PRO A 119 -16.24 -18.42 17.35
CA PRO A 119 -16.27 -17.35 18.34
C PRO A 119 -15.43 -16.15 17.87
N ARG A 120 -15.68 -14.98 18.45
CA ARG A 120 -15.09 -13.70 18.00
C ARG A 120 -13.57 -13.74 18.02
N GLU A 121 -12.98 -14.35 19.05
CA GLU A 121 -11.54 -14.42 19.26
C GLU A 121 -10.83 -15.18 18.12
N LEU A 122 -11.43 -16.26 17.62
CA LEU A 122 -10.89 -17.00 16.48
C LEU A 122 -11.05 -16.23 15.17
N ARG A 123 -12.15 -15.47 15.02
CA ARG A 123 -12.33 -14.59 13.85
C ARG A 123 -11.30 -13.47 13.82
N ASP A 124 -11.03 -12.84 14.97
CA ASP A 124 -9.98 -11.83 15.09
C ASP A 124 -8.62 -12.39 14.66
N GLN A 125 -8.22 -13.58 15.11
CA GLN A 125 -6.98 -14.24 14.66
C GLN A 125 -6.93 -14.48 13.14
N ILE A 126 -8.06 -14.87 12.54
CA ILE A 126 -8.18 -15.03 11.08
C ILE A 126 -8.00 -13.68 10.39
N TYR A 127 -8.68 -12.63 10.85
CA TYR A 127 -8.56 -11.28 10.26
C TYR A 127 -7.13 -10.76 10.33
N GLU A 128 -6.48 -10.88 11.49
CA GLU A 128 -5.07 -10.49 11.65
C GLU A 128 -4.16 -11.25 10.67
N THR A 129 -4.34 -12.57 10.57
CA THR A 129 -3.59 -13.40 9.64
C THR A 129 -3.81 -12.97 8.19
N VAL A 130 -5.06 -12.73 7.79
CA VAL A 130 -5.40 -12.26 6.43
C VAL A 130 -4.73 -10.92 6.14
N LEU A 131 -4.80 -9.97 7.07
CA LEU A 131 -4.17 -8.65 6.92
C LEU A 131 -2.64 -8.76 6.78
N ILE A 132 -2.01 -9.64 7.57
CA ILE A 132 -0.57 -9.90 7.48
C ILE A 132 -0.20 -10.55 6.13
N LEU A 133 -0.96 -11.55 5.68
CA LEU A 133 -0.69 -12.25 4.41
C LEU A 133 -0.82 -11.30 3.22
N VAL A 134 -1.91 -10.55 3.18
CA VAL A 134 -2.15 -9.49 2.18
C VAL A 134 -0.99 -8.51 2.13
N TRP A 135 -0.52 -8.09 3.31
CA TRP A 135 0.60 -7.18 3.37
C TRP A 135 1.89 -7.84 2.88
N LYS A 136 2.19 -9.08 3.28
CA LYS A 136 3.39 -9.81 2.84
C LYS A 136 3.42 -9.95 1.31
N GLU A 137 2.28 -10.27 0.68
CA GLU A 137 2.16 -10.32 -0.78
C GLU A 137 2.39 -8.95 -1.43
N ARG A 138 1.77 -7.90 -0.89
CA ARG A 138 1.96 -6.53 -1.41
C ARG A 138 3.37 -6.02 -1.21
N ARG A 139 4.03 -6.35 -0.10
CA ARG A 139 5.42 -5.98 0.17
C ARG A 139 6.33 -6.52 -0.92
N GLN A 140 6.15 -7.78 -1.32
CA GLN A 140 6.92 -8.36 -2.42
C GLN A 140 6.74 -7.57 -3.73
N GLY A 141 5.51 -7.10 -4.03
CA GLY A 141 5.22 -6.29 -5.22
C GLY A 141 5.67 -4.82 -5.12
N TRP A 142 5.48 -4.17 -3.97
CA TRP A 142 5.81 -2.76 -3.72
C TRP A 142 7.31 -2.50 -3.76
N PHE A 143 8.12 -3.38 -3.16
CA PHE A 143 9.58 -3.25 -3.21
C PHE A 143 10.07 -3.23 -4.67
N THR A 144 9.47 -4.00 -5.57
CA THR A 144 9.80 -3.97 -7.01
C THR A 144 9.42 -2.66 -7.72
N ILE A 145 8.34 -1.98 -7.30
CA ILE A 145 7.79 -0.81 -8.03
C ILE A 145 8.33 0.52 -7.47
N THR A 146 8.49 0.65 -6.15
CA THR A 146 8.89 1.93 -5.54
C THR A 146 10.39 2.21 -5.61
N HIS A 147 11.23 1.21 -5.92
CA HIS A 147 12.66 1.41 -6.13
C HIS A 147 12.98 2.34 -7.30
N GLU A 148 12.06 2.52 -8.26
CA GLU A 148 12.30 3.40 -9.41
C GLU A 148 11.86 4.86 -9.20
N HIS A 149 10.97 5.19 -8.25
CA HIS A 149 10.28 6.50 -8.29
C HIS A 149 10.13 7.28 -6.96
N GLN A 150 10.40 6.72 -5.77
CA GLN A 150 10.28 7.47 -4.51
C GLN A 150 11.38 7.14 -3.48
N PRO A 151 12.54 7.82 -3.53
CA PRO A 151 13.67 7.56 -2.63
C PRO A 151 13.38 7.79 -1.13
N ASN A 152 12.35 8.57 -0.78
CA ASN A 152 12.11 9.00 0.60
C ASN A 152 11.16 8.11 1.42
N VAL A 153 10.42 7.18 0.81
CA VAL A 153 9.53 6.25 1.55
C VAL A 153 10.33 5.16 2.27
N HIS A 154 11.59 4.96 1.88
CA HIS A 154 12.46 3.91 2.39
C HIS A 154 12.81 4.05 3.89
N PHE A 155 12.69 5.25 4.46
CA PHE A 155 13.08 5.54 5.84
C PHE A 155 12.05 5.10 6.89
N LEU A 156 10.76 5.09 6.56
CA LEU A 156 9.70 4.76 7.53
C LEU A 156 9.59 3.26 7.82
N MET A 157 10.16 2.39 6.99
CA MET A 157 9.96 0.92 7.09
C MET A 157 11.15 0.12 7.63
N LYS A 158 12.33 0.73 7.84
CA LYS A 158 13.54 -0.01 8.21
C LYS A 158 13.94 0.09 9.68
N GLU A 159 13.55 1.16 10.35
CA GLU A 159 13.65 1.20 11.81
C GLU A 159 12.51 0.33 12.34
N LYS A 160 12.87 -0.75 13.03
CA LYS A 160 11.93 -1.67 13.68
C LYS A 160 11.78 -1.22 15.14
N PRO A 161 11.01 -0.17 15.47
CA PRO A 161 10.80 0.20 16.88
C PRO A 161 10.10 -0.92 17.65
N TRP A 162 9.51 -1.88 16.95
CA TRP A 162 8.99 -3.12 17.50
C TRP A 162 9.77 -4.25 16.83
N ASP A 163 10.52 -5.03 17.59
CA ASP A 163 11.27 -6.23 17.13
C ASP A 163 10.38 -7.37 16.62
N ASP A 164 9.12 -7.09 16.31
CA ASP A 164 8.20 -8.06 15.74
C ASP A 164 8.48 -8.21 14.24
N ASP A 165 9.14 -9.31 13.85
CA ASP A 165 9.42 -9.67 12.46
C ASP A 165 8.15 -9.84 11.58
N ASP A 166 6.97 -9.87 12.20
CA ASP A 166 5.65 -9.90 11.55
C ASP A 166 4.92 -8.54 11.56
N ALA A 167 5.64 -7.46 11.80
CA ALA A 167 5.13 -6.09 11.82
C ALA A 167 4.31 -5.71 10.58
N LEU A 168 3.00 -5.50 10.75
CA LEU A 168 2.15 -4.78 9.80
C LEU A 168 2.77 -3.42 9.43
N PRO A 169 2.48 -2.89 8.23
CA PRO A 169 3.09 -1.66 7.76
C PRO A 169 2.67 -0.48 8.62
N ILE A 170 3.50 0.55 8.57
CA ILE A 170 3.23 1.84 9.17
C ILE A 170 2.42 2.67 8.18
N TYR A 171 1.18 2.98 8.54
CA TYR A 171 0.22 3.76 7.75
C TYR A 171 0.30 5.24 8.10
N PRO A 172 0.52 6.15 7.14
CA PRO A 172 0.41 7.57 7.41
C PRO A 172 -1.03 7.94 7.81
N ILE A 173 -1.17 8.86 8.76
CA ILE A 173 -2.48 9.36 9.24
C ILE A 173 -3.08 10.42 8.31
N THR A 174 -2.34 11.00 7.36
CA THR A 174 -3.01 11.60 6.19
C THR A 174 -3.60 10.48 5.38
N LEU A 175 -4.91 10.41 5.39
CA LEU A 175 -5.69 9.54 4.55
C LEU A 175 -5.22 9.64 3.08
N PRO A 176 -4.54 8.64 2.50
CA PRO A 176 -4.51 8.45 1.06
C PRO A 176 -5.74 7.62 0.66
N ASP A 177 -5.87 7.33 -0.63
CA ASP A 177 -6.86 6.38 -1.15
C ASP A 177 -6.51 4.96 -0.67
N TYR A 178 -6.87 4.59 0.57
CA TYR A 178 -6.50 3.32 1.22
C TYR A 178 -7.04 2.05 0.53
N ARG A 179 -7.69 2.20 -0.63
CA ARG A 179 -7.86 1.12 -1.63
C ARG A 179 -6.53 0.42 -1.96
N ASP A 180 -5.41 1.10 -1.74
CA ASP A 180 -4.05 0.58 -1.92
C ASP A 180 -3.45 -0.11 -0.68
N VAL A 181 -4.21 -0.33 0.39
CA VAL A 181 -3.71 -1.02 1.60
C VAL A 181 -3.97 -2.53 1.62
N ALA A 182 -5.12 -2.96 1.10
CA ALA A 182 -5.45 -4.38 0.97
C ALA A 182 -6.27 -4.62 -0.31
N PRO A 183 -6.35 -5.86 -0.84
CA PRO A 183 -7.14 -6.18 -2.01
C PRO A 183 -8.55 -5.62 -1.87
N SER A 184 -9.01 -4.94 -2.92
CA SER A 184 -10.29 -4.23 -2.93
C SER A 184 -11.49 -5.13 -2.59
N HIS A 185 -11.38 -6.44 -2.80
CA HIS A 185 -12.44 -7.39 -2.49
C HIS A 185 -12.63 -7.63 -0.98
N LEU A 186 -11.59 -7.55 -0.15
CA LEU A 186 -11.72 -7.74 1.30
C LEU A 186 -12.52 -6.63 1.96
N TRP A 187 -12.47 -5.42 1.39
CA TRP A 187 -13.21 -4.25 1.86
C TRP A 187 -14.57 -4.10 1.20
N ASN A 188 -14.91 -4.97 0.26
CA ASN A 188 -16.15 -4.90 -0.49
C ASN A 188 -17.21 -5.77 0.17
N GLU A 189 -18.28 -5.14 0.66
CA GLU A 189 -19.40 -5.81 1.30
C GLU A 189 -20.04 -6.89 0.43
N GLY A 190 -20.04 -6.74 -0.90
CA GLY A 190 -20.55 -7.75 -1.82
C GLY A 190 -19.73 -9.04 -1.89
N TYR A 191 -18.53 -9.08 -1.28
CA TYR A 191 -17.70 -10.29 -1.18
C TYR A 191 -17.71 -10.88 0.23
N VAL A 192 -17.61 -10.03 1.25
CA VAL A 192 -17.43 -10.50 2.64
C VAL A 192 -18.68 -10.37 3.50
N GLY A 193 -19.65 -9.57 3.09
CA GLY A 193 -20.82 -9.22 3.90
C GLY A 193 -20.50 -8.09 4.89
N LEU A 194 -21.55 -7.41 5.36
CA LEU A 194 -21.41 -6.19 6.18
C LEU A 194 -20.71 -6.44 7.52
N ASP A 195 -21.08 -7.51 8.21
CA ASP A 195 -20.55 -7.79 9.55
C ASP A 195 -19.06 -8.15 9.48
N VAL A 196 -18.67 -9.06 8.59
CA VAL A 196 -17.26 -9.41 8.40
C VAL A 196 -16.45 -8.20 7.96
N ARG A 197 -16.98 -7.37 7.06
CA ARG A 197 -16.31 -6.12 6.67
C ARG A 197 -16.05 -5.22 7.87
N LYS A 198 -17.05 -5.04 8.74
CA LYS A 198 -16.89 -4.26 9.98
C LYS A 198 -15.81 -4.86 10.87
N GLU A 199 -15.91 -6.14 11.21
CA GLU A 199 -14.92 -6.78 12.09
C GLU A 199 -13.50 -6.75 11.51
N LEU A 200 -13.35 -6.88 10.18
CA LEU A 200 -12.08 -6.76 9.49
C LEU A 200 -11.50 -5.34 9.55
N VAL A 201 -12.34 -4.31 9.46
CA VAL A 201 -11.94 -2.91 9.65
C VAL A 201 -11.51 -2.65 11.10
N GLU A 202 -12.21 -3.21 12.08
CA GLU A 202 -11.78 -3.15 13.48
C GLU A 202 -10.40 -3.80 13.67
N ALA A 203 -10.21 -5.00 13.11
CA ALA A 203 -8.94 -5.72 13.16
C ALA A 203 -7.82 -4.91 12.49
N PHE A 204 -8.10 -4.23 11.37
CA PHE A 204 -7.16 -3.33 10.71
C PHE A 204 -6.68 -2.21 11.63
N TYR A 205 -7.59 -1.48 12.27
CA TYR A 205 -7.20 -0.40 13.19
C TYR A 205 -6.53 -0.93 14.45
N ARG A 206 -6.92 -2.11 14.93
CA ARG A 206 -6.32 -2.74 16.11
C ARG A 206 -4.88 -3.14 15.89
N THR A 207 -4.58 -3.70 14.72
CA THR A 207 -3.27 -4.31 14.44
C THR A 207 -2.35 -3.40 13.64
N GLY A 208 -2.91 -2.49 12.85
CA GLY A 208 -2.20 -1.48 12.10
C GLY A 208 -1.36 -0.56 12.99
N ARG A 209 -0.29 -0.03 12.41
CA ARG A 209 0.59 0.95 13.04
C ARG A 209 0.40 2.27 12.32
N PHE A 210 0.11 3.34 13.03
CA PHE A 210 -0.25 4.61 12.38
C PHE A 210 0.78 5.69 12.65
N CYS A 211 1.37 6.26 11.59
CA CYS A 211 2.37 7.31 11.65
C CYS A 211 1.75 8.71 11.64
N LEU A 212 2.12 9.50 12.65
CA LEU A 212 2.00 10.94 12.67
C LEU A 212 3.30 11.51 12.03
N ASP A 213 3.27 11.89 10.74
CA ASP A 213 4.44 12.35 9.96
C ASP A 213 4.39 13.86 9.66
N MET A 214 5.55 14.53 9.82
CA MET A 214 5.87 15.91 9.49
C MET A 214 5.64 16.33 8.04
N CYS A 215 5.78 15.45 7.05
CA CYS A 215 5.60 15.82 5.63
C CYS A 215 4.18 16.38 5.32
N GLN A 216 3.24 16.18 6.25
CA GLN A 216 1.84 16.55 6.12
C GLN A 216 1.51 17.93 6.71
N GLN A 217 2.46 18.59 7.41
CA GLN A 217 2.24 19.93 8.00
C GLN A 217 1.89 21.02 6.97
N ARG A 218 2.12 20.80 5.67
CA ARG A 218 1.70 21.75 4.64
C ARG A 218 0.20 21.67 4.31
N LYS A 219 -0.55 20.69 4.82
CA LYS A 219 -2.00 20.54 4.59
C LYS A 219 -2.70 19.96 5.84
N ASN A 220 -3.37 20.81 6.61
CA ASN A 220 -4.43 20.49 7.59
C ASN A 220 -4.39 19.07 8.18
N PHE A 221 -3.64 18.91 9.27
CA PHE A 221 -3.60 17.69 10.06
C PHE A 221 -4.99 17.36 10.63
N LYS A 222 -5.70 16.42 10.00
CA LYS A 222 -7.10 16.04 10.30
C LYS A 222 -7.18 14.82 11.21
N ILE A 223 -6.40 14.80 12.29
CA ILE A 223 -6.41 13.69 13.26
C ILE A 223 -7.82 13.46 13.84
N ASP A 224 -8.59 14.53 14.06
CA ASP A 224 -9.94 14.42 14.59
C ASP A 224 -10.88 13.71 13.59
N GLU A 225 -10.71 13.94 12.29
CA GLU A 225 -11.46 13.21 11.25
C GLU A 225 -11.03 11.75 11.21
N PHE A 226 -9.72 11.47 11.23
CA PHE A 226 -9.19 10.11 11.26
C PHE A 226 -9.71 9.31 12.46
N LEU A 227 -9.86 9.94 13.62
CA LEU A 227 -10.32 9.27 14.84
C LEU A 227 -11.84 9.10 14.90
N THR A 228 -12.59 9.88 14.11
CA THR A 228 -14.06 9.88 14.12
C THR A 228 -14.65 9.02 13.01
N ASP A 229 -14.14 9.15 11.80
CA ASP A 229 -14.70 8.52 10.61
C ASP A 229 -13.72 7.49 10.03
N ASP A 230 -14.16 6.24 9.91
CA ASP A 230 -13.37 5.23 9.22
C ASP A 230 -13.38 5.44 7.71
N VAL A 231 -12.28 5.07 7.08
CA VAL A 231 -12.06 5.30 5.64
C VAL A 231 -12.92 4.43 4.74
N TRP A 232 -13.57 3.43 5.32
CA TRP A 232 -14.49 2.53 4.62
C TRP A 232 -15.95 2.87 4.87
N ASN A 233 -16.26 3.95 5.59
CA ASN A 233 -17.63 4.36 5.92
C ASN A 233 -18.46 3.19 6.50
N THR A 234 -17.84 2.42 7.39
CA THR A 234 -18.49 1.32 8.12
C THR A 234 -19.20 1.80 9.39
N GLY A 235 -18.95 3.05 9.79
CA GLY A 235 -19.46 3.65 11.02
C GLY A 235 -18.62 3.29 12.25
N ILE A 236 -17.47 2.66 12.05
CA ILE A 236 -16.51 2.37 13.09
C ILE A 236 -15.76 3.67 13.41
N LYS A 237 -15.49 3.91 14.69
CA LYS A 237 -14.64 5.01 15.13
C LYS A 237 -13.23 4.49 15.33
N PRO A 238 -12.24 4.89 14.50
CA PRO A 238 -10.87 4.40 14.64
C PRO A 238 -10.27 4.65 16.02
N TYR A 239 -10.67 5.73 16.70
CA TYR A 239 -10.35 5.99 18.11
C TYR A 239 -10.50 4.76 19.00
N ASP A 240 -11.52 3.94 18.75
CA ASP A 240 -11.82 2.80 19.60
C ASP A 240 -10.85 1.63 19.45
N PHE A 241 -10.16 1.56 18.31
CA PHE A 241 -9.40 0.38 17.91
C PHE A 241 -7.91 0.67 17.74
N VAL A 242 -7.52 1.89 17.36
CA VAL A 242 -6.11 2.24 17.17
C VAL A 242 -5.33 2.00 18.46
N SER A 243 -4.43 1.01 18.41
CA SER A 243 -3.64 0.58 19.56
C SER A 243 -2.17 0.96 19.44
N ARG A 244 -1.68 1.25 18.23
CA ARG A 244 -0.26 1.49 17.93
C ARG A 244 -0.10 2.75 17.11
N VAL A 245 0.50 3.76 17.73
CA VAL A 245 0.81 5.04 17.10
C VAL A 245 2.32 5.18 17.05
N TYR A 246 2.79 5.68 15.91
CA TYR A 246 4.18 5.96 15.64
C TYR A 246 4.31 7.45 15.35
N ILE A 247 5.29 8.10 15.95
CA ILE A 247 5.63 9.50 15.68
C ILE A 247 7.01 9.50 15.05
N ASP A 248 7.07 9.81 13.76
CA ASP A 248 8.35 10.10 13.11
C ASP A 248 8.62 11.59 13.31
N TYR A 249 9.70 11.90 14.04
CA TYR A 249 10.13 13.25 14.38
C TYR A 249 9.30 13.91 15.50
N ILE A 250 9.96 14.36 16.56
CA ILE A 250 9.25 15.06 17.64
C ILE A 250 9.07 16.53 17.27
N TYR A 251 7.80 16.89 17.11
CA TYR A 251 7.29 18.24 17.31
C TYR A 251 6.30 18.14 18.48
N THR A 252 6.43 18.99 19.50
CA THR A 252 5.59 18.97 20.70
C THR A 252 4.08 18.83 20.41
N PRO A 253 3.51 19.50 19.38
CA PRO A 253 2.13 19.29 18.96
C PRO A 253 1.72 17.86 18.61
N TYR A 254 2.62 17.00 18.13
CA TYR A 254 2.27 15.59 17.86
C TYR A 254 2.16 14.78 19.13
N VAL A 255 3.00 15.09 20.13
CA VAL A 255 2.90 14.45 21.44
C VAL A 255 1.58 14.85 22.11
N GLU A 256 1.17 16.11 21.97
CA GLU A 256 -0.16 16.55 22.40
C GLU A 256 -1.28 15.80 21.66
N CYS A 257 -1.12 15.53 20.36
CA CYS A 257 -2.08 14.73 19.60
C CYS A 257 -2.22 13.29 20.09
N VAL A 258 -1.20 12.73 20.76
CA VAL A 258 -1.29 11.38 21.38
C VAL A 258 -2.39 11.34 22.43
N THR A 259 -2.67 12.46 23.09
CA THR A 259 -3.73 12.52 24.11
C THR A 259 -5.13 12.26 23.56
N LYS A 260 -5.29 12.35 22.22
CA LYS A 260 -6.52 12.04 21.51
C LYS A 260 -6.74 10.54 21.30
N PHE A 261 -5.76 9.67 21.58
CA PHE A 261 -5.92 8.22 21.47
C PHE A 261 -6.35 7.61 22.81
N ARG A 262 -6.78 6.35 22.79
CA ARG A 262 -7.16 5.63 24.01
C ARG A 262 -5.96 5.43 24.95
N LYS A 263 -6.23 5.47 26.26
CA LYS A 263 -5.27 5.01 27.28
C LYS A 263 -4.87 3.55 27.02
N ASN A 264 -3.65 3.18 27.40
CA ASN A 264 -2.99 1.91 27.06
C ASN A 264 -2.56 1.74 25.60
N SER A 265 -2.78 2.72 24.72
CA SER A 265 -2.17 2.71 23.39
C SER A 265 -0.64 2.66 23.50
N GLN A 266 -0.05 1.88 22.62
CA GLN A 266 1.38 1.77 22.37
C GLN A 266 1.84 2.93 21.50
N ILE A 267 2.71 3.77 22.04
CA ILE A 267 3.21 4.97 21.38
C ILE A 267 4.70 4.79 21.17
N ALA A 268 5.12 4.60 19.92
CA ALA A 268 6.53 4.62 19.56
C ALA A 268 6.90 6.00 19.02
N ILE A 269 7.94 6.58 19.58
CA ILE A 269 8.40 7.92 19.21
C ILE A 269 9.81 7.81 18.71
N LEU A 270 10.03 8.17 17.44
CA LEU A 270 11.35 8.18 16.84
C LEU A 270 11.90 9.59 16.76
N LEU A 271 13.02 9.78 17.45
CA LEU A 271 13.84 10.97 17.46
C LEU A 271 15.02 10.79 16.52
N LYS A 272 15.09 11.62 15.49
CA LYS A 272 16.22 11.68 14.56
C LYS A 272 17.10 12.87 14.93
N LEU A 273 18.12 12.69 15.78
CA LEU A 273 18.97 13.81 16.22
C LEU A 273 19.80 14.39 15.06
N ARG A 274 19.98 13.64 13.97
CA ARG A 274 20.64 14.12 12.74
C ARG A 274 20.08 15.44 12.21
N ALA A 275 18.77 15.66 12.34
CA ALA A 275 18.16 16.89 11.85
C ALA A 275 18.48 18.10 12.74
N PHE A 276 18.93 17.85 13.97
CA PHE A 276 19.39 18.86 14.92
C PHE A 276 20.91 19.07 14.86
N GLN A 277 21.70 18.08 14.43
CA GLN A 277 23.16 18.16 14.30
C GLN A 277 23.63 19.36 13.46
N TRP A 278 22.91 19.71 12.40
CA TRP A 278 23.27 20.82 11.52
C TRP A 278 23.09 22.20 12.18
N SER A 279 22.28 22.27 13.25
CA SER A 279 21.90 23.52 13.91
C SER A 279 22.53 23.73 15.28
N MET A 280 23.03 22.66 15.93
CA MET A 280 23.57 22.73 17.28
C MET A 280 24.87 21.93 17.38
N ASN A 281 25.97 22.62 17.69
CA ASN A 281 27.08 21.96 18.39
C ASN A 281 26.46 21.20 19.56
N MET A 282 26.75 19.89 19.67
CA MET A 282 26.29 18.93 20.69
C MET A 282 26.63 19.44 22.10
N SER A 283 25.88 20.46 22.54
CA SER A 283 26.14 21.26 23.71
C SER A 283 25.22 20.80 24.83
N ARG A 284 25.55 21.17 26.07
CA ARG A 284 24.65 20.98 27.21
C ARG A 284 23.23 21.50 26.94
N ARG A 285 23.07 22.52 26.08
CA ARG A 285 21.77 23.05 25.66
C ARG A 285 20.96 22.06 24.83
N LEU A 286 21.58 21.31 23.92
CA LEU A 286 20.88 20.27 23.15
C LEU A 286 20.42 19.14 24.06
N LEU A 287 21.28 18.66 24.96
CA LEU A 287 20.90 17.63 25.93
C LEU A 287 19.74 18.07 26.81
N SER A 288 19.79 19.31 27.32
CA SER A 288 18.71 19.92 28.10
C SER A 288 17.43 20.09 27.28
N HIS A 289 17.54 20.47 26.00
CA HIS A 289 16.38 20.58 25.11
C HIS A 289 15.75 19.21 24.81
N VAL A 290 16.56 18.20 24.51
CA VAL A 290 16.05 16.83 24.31
C VAL A 290 15.36 16.34 25.58
N ASP A 291 15.98 16.53 26.75
CA ASP A 291 15.37 16.08 27.99
C ASP A 291 14.06 16.82 28.33
N HIS A 292 14.06 18.15 28.31
CA HIS A 292 12.89 18.94 28.73
C HIS A 292 11.81 19.10 27.66
N SER A 293 12.19 19.23 26.38
CA SER A 293 11.22 19.50 25.31
C SER A 293 10.76 18.25 24.60
N LEU A 294 11.54 17.17 24.66
CA LEU A 294 11.25 15.94 23.91
C LEU A 294 10.91 14.77 24.84
N LEU A 295 11.73 14.48 25.86
CA LEU A 295 11.52 13.34 26.76
C LEU A 295 10.49 13.62 27.87
N GLN A 296 10.45 14.85 28.40
CA GLN A 296 9.50 15.19 29.48
C GLN A 296 8.03 14.98 29.08
N PRO A 297 7.55 15.44 27.91
CA PRO A 297 6.20 15.11 27.44
C PRO A 297 5.95 13.60 27.30
N CYS A 298 6.98 12.82 26.94
CA CYS A 298 6.88 11.36 26.85
C CYS A 298 6.68 10.72 28.24
N ARG A 299 7.36 11.25 29.27
CA ARG A 299 7.18 10.82 30.67
C ARG A 299 5.76 11.12 31.15
N GLU A 300 5.27 12.32 30.87
CA GLU A 300 3.90 12.75 31.22
C GLU A 300 2.84 11.86 30.56
N LEU A 301 3.03 11.48 29.29
CA LEU A 301 2.16 10.50 28.63
C LEU A 301 2.22 9.13 29.35
N ARG A 302 3.41 8.66 29.71
CA ARG A 302 3.56 7.39 30.42
C ARG A 302 2.85 7.42 31.79
N GLU A 303 3.03 8.50 32.55
CA GLU A 303 2.31 8.75 33.82
C GLU A 303 0.80 8.81 33.62
N ALA A 304 0.34 9.36 32.49
CA ALA A 304 -1.06 9.41 32.12
C ALA A 304 -1.63 8.07 31.61
N GLY A 305 -0.86 6.96 31.65
CA GLY A 305 -1.31 5.61 31.33
C GLY A 305 -1.07 5.14 29.88
N TYR A 306 -0.18 5.79 29.12
CA TYR A 306 0.23 5.34 27.78
C TYR A 306 1.46 4.41 27.86
N LYS A 307 1.58 3.48 26.89
CA LYS A 307 2.76 2.61 26.75
C LYS A 307 3.75 3.27 25.80
N VAL A 308 4.60 4.16 26.33
CA VAL A 308 5.51 4.99 25.54
C VAL A 308 6.87 4.30 25.38
N LEU A 309 7.31 4.13 24.13
CA LEU A 309 8.65 3.74 23.75
C LEU A 309 9.29 4.90 22.98
N VAL A 310 10.49 5.31 23.39
CA VAL A 310 11.24 6.37 22.72
C VAL A 310 12.52 5.79 22.14
N PHE A 311 12.79 6.11 20.89
CA PHE A 311 13.99 5.73 20.16
C PHE A 311 14.71 6.99 19.72
N ILE A 312 16.02 7.08 19.98
CA ILE A 312 16.89 8.14 19.49
C ILE A 312 17.86 7.52 18.49
N ASP A 313 17.75 7.93 17.22
CA ASP A 313 18.52 7.39 16.09
C ASP A 313 18.55 5.84 16.08
N GLY A 314 17.39 5.23 16.34
CA GLY A 314 17.19 3.78 16.41
C GLY A 314 17.49 3.12 17.76
N ILE A 315 17.99 3.85 18.75
CA ILE A 315 18.38 3.31 20.06
C ILE A 315 17.30 3.62 21.10
N ALA A 316 16.80 2.57 21.77
CA ALA A 316 15.78 2.69 22.80
C ALA A 316 16.29 3.52 24.01
N VAL A 317 15.48 4.47 24.45
CA VAL A 317 15.76 5.35 25.59
C VAL A 317 14.94 4.90 26.80
N ASP A 318 15.62 4.76 27.93
CA ASP A 318 14.99 4.53 29.22
C ASP A 318 14.48 5.87 29.79
N LEU A 319 13.17 6.08 29.75
CA LEU A 319 12.54 7.33 30.20
C LEU A 319 12.77 7.62 31.69
N ASP A 320 13.05 6.61 32.52
CA ASP A 320 13.33 6.76 33.95
C ASP A 320 14.75 7.24 34.23
N LYS A 321 15.70 6.90 33.36
CA LYS A 321 17.11 7.25 33.52
C LYS A 321 17.49 8.56 32.81
N GLY A 322 16.60 9.08 31.97
CA GLY A 322 16.88 10.23 31.11
C GLY A 322 17.95 9.91 30.08
N MET A 323 18.53 10.95 29.48
CA MET A 323 19.64 10.74 28.56
C MET A 323 20.95 10.52 29.30
N ASP A 324 21.64 9.44 28.95
CA ASP A 324 23.03 9.23 29.32
C ASP A 324 23.95 9.95 28.32
N PRO A 325 24.66 11.02 28.70
CA PRO A 325 25.57 11.73 27.81
C PRO A 325 26.67 10.83 27.25
N ALA A 326 27.02 9.74 27.95
CA ALA A 326 28.03 8.79 27.50
C ALA A 326 27.58 7.95 26.30
N LYS A 327 26.26 7.86 26.03
CA LYS A 327 25.70 7.16 24.87
C LYS A 327 25.61 8.02 23.61
N VAL A 328 25.79 9.34 23.72
CA VAL A 328 25.73 10.25 22.57
C VAL A 328 26.73 9.85 21.46
N PRO A 329 28.01 9.49 21.76
CA PRO A 329 28.93 9.01 20.73
C PRO A 329 28.45 7.73 20.05
N GLU A 330 27.84 6.80 20.79
CA GLU A 330 27.25 5.56 20.23
C GLU A 330 26.10 5.87 19.27
N TRP A 331 25.26 6.84 19.62
CA TRP A 331 24.15 7.30 18.77
C TRP A 331 24.65 7.94 17.48
N VAL A 332 25.70 8.78 17.57
CA VAL A 332 26.36 9.37 16.41
C VAL A 332 27.01 8.29 15.53
N GLN A 333 27.69 7.31 16.12
CA GLN A 333 28.32 6.23 15.37
C GLN A 333 27.31 5.31 14.68
N ALA A 334 26.24 4.90 15.38
CA ALA A 334 25.16 4.10 14.80
C ALA A 334 24.54 4.80 13.58
N HIS A 335 24.45 6.13 13.63
CA HIS A 335 24.03 6.95 12.50
C HIS A 335 25.03 6.93 11.33
N ASP A 336 26.31 7.15 11.59
CA ASP A 336 27.35 7.15 10.56
C ASP A 336 27.49 5.77 9.87
N ASP A 337 27.32 4.69 10.63
CA ASP A 337 27.30 3.32 10.11
C ASP A 337 26.10 3.10 9.16
N LEU A 338 24.93 3.62 9.50
CA LEU A 338 23.77 3.60 8.61
C LEU A 338 24.06 4.41 7.34
N ARG A 339 24.70 5.60 7.45
CA ARG A 339 25.05 6.44 6.29
C ARG A 339 26.01 5.74 5.33
N SER A 340 27.04 5.09 5.86
CA SER A 340 28.04 4.35 5.10
C SER A 340 27.42 3.18 4.34
N ARG A 341 26.52 2.43 4.99
CA ARG A 341 25.82 1.28 4.39
C ARG A 341 24.87 1.66 3.25
N TYR A 342 24.36 2.89 3.23
CA TYR A 342 23.30 3.31 2.30
C TYR A 342 23.71 4.42 1.32
N GLY A 343 25.02 4.60 1.09
CA GLY A 343 25.52 5.27 -0.11
C GLY A 343 25.47 6.80 -0.11
N GLY A 344 25.43 7.45 1.06
CA GLY A 344 25.64 8.90 1.19
C GLY A 344 24.57 9.82 0.58
N THR A 345 23.61 9.32 -0.20
CA THR A 345 22.48 10.08 -0.77
C THR A 345 21.32 10.23 0.22
N LEU A 346 21.67 10.59 1.45
CA LEU A 346 20.75 10.80 2.57
C LEU A 346 20.41 12.29 2.77
N ASP A 347 20.88 13.16 1.87
CA ASP A 347 20.70 14.62 1.89
C ASP A 347 19.42 15.08 1.19
#